data_AF-A0A940CB89-F1
#
_entry.id   AF-A0A940CB89-F1
#
_cell.length_a   1.000
_cell.length_b   1.000
_cell.length_c   1.000
_cell.angle_alpha   90.00
_cell.angle_beta   90.00
_cell.angle_gamma   90.00
#
_symmetry.space_group_name_H-M   'P 1'
#
loop_
_entity.id
_entity.type
_entity.pdbx_description
1 polymer ?
#
loop_
_entity_poly.entity_id
_entity_poly.type
_entity_poly.pdbx_seq_one_letter_code
_entity_poly.pdbx_strand_id
1 'polypeptide(L)'
;MHNHAFSTIKVTGKGVLRLRPDTTRVSITLNGRHKDYSETVRRSTEDSEKLKDVLEKLGFKRTELKTLNFRVDPRYESYRENDEYKQRLVGYEFYHGMKLEFLSDSALLGRVLYALATSGLDPEFSLSYTVRDTEGAKNQLLSAAVADARAKAEVLCAAAGNTLGDVLHINYSMDEPDFVVRPMAKAMLRSDMAANGAAESFDMDIEPDNIEVSDTVTLVWTTWKNRDGEIY
;
A
#
# COMPACT_ATOMS: atom_id res chain seq x y z
N MET A 1 -19.08 6.80 51.97
CA MET A 1 -18.85 6.46 50.55
C MET A 1 -18.07 5.16 50.52
N HIS A 2 -18.73 4.03 50.23
CA HIS A 2 -18.04 2.74 50.14
C HIS A 2 -17.22 2.71 48.85
N ASN A 3 -15.89 2.74 48.98
CA ASN A 3 -14.97 2.55 47.87
C ASN A 3 -14.97 1.05 47.55
N HIS A 4 -15.83 0.60 46.63
CA HIS A 4 -15.78 -0.78 46.15
C HIS A 4 -14.44 -0.98 45.44
N ALA A 5 -13.58 -1.84 46.00
CA ALA A 5 -12.32 -2.21 45.39
C ALA A 5 -12.62 -3.01 44.12
N PHE A 6 -12.54 -2.36 42.96
CA PHE A 6 -12.58 -3.02 41.66
C PHE A 6 -11.20 -3.57 41.33
N SER A 7 -11.17 -4.74 40.69
CA SER A 7 -9.96 -5.24 40.04
C SER A 7 -9.97 -4.80 38.58
N THR A 8 -8.87 -4.99 37.89
CA THR A 8 -8.79 -4.71 36.46
C THR A 8 -8.36 -5.94 35.68
N ILE A 9 -8.81 -6.03 34.44
CA ILE A 9 -8.34 -7.01 33.47
C ILE A 9 -7.81 -6.28 32.25
N LYS A 10 -6.63 -6.68 31.81
CA LYS A 10 -6.00 -6.18 30.58
C LYS A 10 -6.03 -7.30 29.55
N VAL A 11 -6.66 -7.05 28.40
CA VAL A 11 -6.75 -8.03 27.31
C VAL A 11 -6.36 -7.38 26.00
N THR A 12 -5.61 -8.12 25.19
CA THR A 12 -5.30 -7.75 23.82
C THR A 12 -6.19 -8.55 22.87
N GLY A 13 -7.03 -7.84 22.12
CA GLY A 13 -7.80 -8.41 21.03
C GLY A 13 -7.06 -8.30 19.70
N LYS A 14 -7.41 -9.19 18.77
CA LYS A 14 -6.87 -9.24 17.41
C LYS A 14 -8.04 -9.15 16.42
N GLY A 15 -8.03 -8.11 15.61
CA GLY A 15 -8.90 -8.00 14.43
C GLY A 15 -8.22 -8.70 13.27
N VAL A 16 -9.01 -9.40 12.45
CA VAL A 16 -8.55 -9.98 11.19
C VAL A 16 -9.60 -9.67 10.13
N LEU A 17 -9.16 -9.14 8.99
CA LEU A 17 -9.99 -8.98 7.82
C LEU A 17 -9.38 -9.71 6.63
N ARG A 18 -10.28 -10.26 5.81
CA ARG A 18 -9.99 -10.81 4.49
C ARG A 18 -10.80 -10.04 3.47
N LEU A 19 -10.13 -9.31 2.59
CA LEU A 19 -10.77 -8.46 1.59
C LEU A 19 -10.34 -8.91 0.21
N ARG A 20 -11.29 -9.04 -0.70
CA ARG A 20 -10.97 -9.21 -2.12
C ARG A 20 -10.57 -7.82 -2.67
N PRO A 21 -9.38 -7.67 -3.27
CA PRO A 21 -9.01 -6.40 -3.90
C PRO A 21 -10.00 -6.03 -5.02
N ASP A 22 -10.44 -4.78 -5.04
CA ASP A 22 -11.34 -4.24 -6.07
C ASP A 22 -10.66 -3.19 -6.96
N THR A 23 -9.42 -2.81 -6.62
CA THR A 23 -8.67 -1.75 -7.27
C THR A 23 -7.31 -2.25 -7.70
N THR A 24 -6.99 -2.04 -8.97
CA THR A 24 -5.67 -2.26 -9.54
C THR A 24 -4.86 -0.97 -9.46
N ARG A 25 -3.62 -1.07 -8.99
CA ARG A 25 -2.65 0.03 -8.91
C ARG A 25 -1.44 -0.30 -9.79
N VAL A 26 -1.21 0.52 -10.80
CA VAL A 26 0.00 0.47 -11.62
C VAL A 26 0.92 1.58 -11.16
N SER A 27 2.07 1.21 -10.59
CA SER A 27 3.13 2.17 -10.26
C SER A 27 4.06 2.30 -11.45
N ILE A 28 4.32 3.53 -11.88
CA ILE A 28 5.05 3.86 -13.11
C ILE A 28 6.20 4.79 -12.73
N THR A 29 7.42 4.46 -13.14
CA THR A 29 8.61 5.30 -12.93
C THR A 29 9.19 5.67 -14.28
N LEU A 30 9.32 6.98 -14.52
CA LEU A 30 10.12 7.52 -15.61
C LEU A 30 11.48 7.93 -15.08
N ASN A 31 12.52 7.66 -15.85
CA ASN A 31 13.88 8.12 -15.58
C ASN A 31 14.58 8.52 -16.88
N GLY A 32 15.58 9.40 -16.74
CA GLY A 32 16.35 9.89 -17.89
C GLY A 32 17.56 10.68 -17.43
N ARG A 33 18.62 10.66 -18.25
CA ARG A 33 19.93 11.23 -17.93
C ARG A 33 20.31 12.34 -18.89
N HIS A 34 20.63 13.51 -18.37
CA HIS A 34 21.08 14.66 -19.16
C HIS A 34 22.23 15.40 -18.49
N LYS A 35 23.00 16.16 -19.26
CA LYS A 35 24.19 16.86 -18.76
C LYS A 35 23.83 17.98 -17.78
N ASP A 36 22.77 18.72 -18.09
CA ASP A 36 22.36 19.90 -17.35
C ASP A 36 21.15 19.60 -16.47
N TYR A 37 21.14 20.16 -15.26
CA TYR A 37 20.04 19.96 -14.31
C TYR A 37 18.70 20.49 -14.85
N SER A 38 18.70 21.69 -15.42
CA SER A 38 17.51 22.32 -16.00
C SER A 38 16.92 21.50 -17.15
N GLU A 39 17.77 20.99 -18.04
CA GLU A 39 17.36 20.10 -19.13
C GLU A 39 16.77 18.80 -18.57
N THR A 40 17.37 18.24 -17.53
CA THR A 40 16.89 17.02 -16.87
C THR A 40 15.47 17.19 -16.31
N VAL A 41 15.20 18.31 -15.64
CA VAL A 41 13.84 18.63 -15.14
C VAL A 41 12.85 18.86 -16.27
N ARG A 42 13.27 19.57 -17.34
CA ARG A 42 12.42 19.81 -18.51
C ARG A 42 12.00 18.49 -19.19
N ARG A 43 12.95 17.57 -19.37
CA ARG A 43 12.71 16.25 -19.98
C ARG A 43 11.75 15.40 -19.15
N SER A 44 11.94 15.37 -17.83
CA SER A 44 10.98 14.72 -16.92
C SER A 44 9.55 15.26 -17.09
N THR A 45 9.40 16.57 -17.22
CA THR A 45 8.09 17.20 -17.42
C THR A 45 7.49 16.76 -18.76
N GLU A 46 8.25 16.83 -19.85
CA GLU A 46 7.81 16.42 -21.19
C GLU A 46 7.38 14.97 -21.24
N ASP A 47 8.16 14.07 -20.65
CA ASP A 47 7.87 12.64 -20.66
C ASP A 47 6.65 12.31 -19.79
N SER A 48 6.45 13.04 -18.68
CA SER A 48 5.24 12.92 -17.87
C SER A 48 3.97 13.41 -18.60
N GLU A 49 4.08 14.44 -19.44
CA GLU A 49 2.95 14.91 -20.26
C GLU A 49 2.62 13.93 -21.38
N LYS A 50 3.63 13.38 -22.07
CA LYS A 50 3.41 12.30 -23.05
C LYS A 50 2.76 11.07 -22.41
N LEU A 51 3.18 10.70 -21.21
CA LEU A 51 2.57 9.59 -20.48
C LEU A 51 1.09 9.86 -20.20
N LYS A 52 0.73 11.08 -19.77
CA LYS A 52 -0.67 11.48 -19.61
C LYS A 52 -1.44 11.40 -20.92
N ASP A 53 -0.86 11.84 -22.04
CA ASP A 53 -1.50 11.74 -23.37
C ASP A 53 -1.77 10.28 -23.78
N VAL A 54 -0.85 9.36 -23.47
CA VAL A 54 -1.00 7.92 -23.71
C VAL A 54 -2.18 7.36 -22.91
N LEU A 55 -2.26 7.70 -21.61
CA LEU A 55 -3.32 7.22 -20.73
C LEU A 55 -4.67 7.86 -21.05
N GLU A 56 -4.69 9.13 -21.47
CA GLU A 56 -5.91 9.84 -21.85
C GLU A 56 -6.60 9.20 -23.06
N LYS A 57 -5.84 8.65 -24.01
CA LYS A 57 -6.38 7.86 -25.14
C LYS A 57 -7.06 6.56 -24.69
N LEU A 58 -6.74 6.06 -23.50
CA LEU A 58 -7.41 4.91 -22.89
C LEU A 58 -8.65 5.30 -22.07
N GLY A 59 -8.95 6.60 -21.95
CA GLY A 59 -10.11 7.12 -21.23
C GLY A 59 -9.82 7.62 -19.81
N PHE A 60 -8.56 7.61 -19.37
CA PHE A 60 -8.19 8.14 -18.06
C PHE A 60 -8.14 9.67 -18.08
N LYS A 61 -8.50 10.29 -16.96
CA LYS A 61 -8.29 11.73 -16.80
C LYS A 61 -6.82 11.98 -16.48
N ARG A 62 -6.25 13.07 -16.99
CA ARG A 62 -4.87 13.49 -16.65
C ARG A 62 -4.63 13.60 -15.13
N THR A 63 -5.67 13.90 -14.35
CA THR A 63 -5.62 14.03 -12.89
C THR A 63 -5.62 12.69 -12.14
N GLU A 64 -5.92 11.57 -12.80
CA GLU A 64 -5.90 10.22 -12.21
C GLU A 64 -4.48 9.66 -12.09
N LEU A 65 -3.55 10.12 -12.93
CA LEU A 65 -2.13 9.87 -12.76
C LEU A 65 -1.59 10.74 -11.61
N LYS A 66 -1.26 10.11 -10.48
CA LYS A 66 -0.76 10.80 -9.29
C LYS A 66 0.74 10.67 -9.17
N THR A 67 1.45 11.77 -8.94
CA THR A 67 2.87 11.74 -8.58
C THR A 67 3.03 11.17 -7.16
N LEU A 68 3.89 10.17 -7.03
CA LEU A 68 4.30 9.58 -5.75
C LEU A 68 5.60 10.20 -5.24
N ASN A 69 6.56 10.37 -6.14
CA ASN A 69 7.84 10.98 -5.82
C ASN A 69 8.44 11.63 -7.07
N PHE A 70 9.30 12.61 -6.82
CA PHE A 70 10.13 13.21 -7.85
C PHE A 70 11.48 13.58 -7.24
N ARG A 71 12.56 13.21 -7.92
CA ARG A 71 13.91 13.63 -7.55
C ARG A 71 14.81 13.73 -8.76
N VAL A 72 15.88 14.50 -8.62
CA VAL A 72 16.97 14.59 -9.59
C VAL A 72 18.27 14.41 -8.84
N ASP A 73 19.03 13.38 -9.19
CA ASP A 73 20.31 13.08 -8.56
C ASP A 73 21.47 13.42 -9.49
N PRO A 74 22.58 13.99 -8.98
CA PRO A 74 23.81 14.09 -9.74
C PRO A 74 24.39 12.70 -10.02
N ARG A 75 24.97 12.55 -11.20
CA ARG A 75 25.66 11.33 -11.64
C ARG A 75 27.12 11.58 -11.81
N TYR A 76 27.90 10.73 -11.14
CA TYR A 76 29.35 10.77 -11.16
C TYR A 76 29.88 9.51 -11.82
N GLU A 77 30.91 9.68 -12.63
CA GLU A 77 31.70 8.57 -13.16
C GLU A 77 33.01 8.50 -12.38
N SER A 78 33.39 7.29 -11.97
CA SER A 78 34.69 7.05 -11.38
C SER A 78 35.71 6.82 -12.49
N TYR A 79 36.86 7.48 -12.39
CA TYR A 79 37.98 7.32 -13.31
C TYR A 79 39.30 7.26 -12.54
N ARG A 80 40.34 6.71 -13.18
CA ARG A 80 41.68 6.63 -12.63
C ARG A 80 42.57 7.72 -13.20
N GLU A 81 43.30 8.41 -12.32
CA GLU A 81 44.32 9.38 -12.67
C GLU A 81 45.47 9.25 -11.67
N ASN A 82 46.70 9.00 -12.15
CA ASN A 82 47.89 8.81 -11.33
C ASN A 82 47.72 7.74 -10.22
N ASP A 83 47.16 6.58 -10.56
CA ASP A 83 46.83 5.48 -9.64
C ASP A 83 45.83 5.81 -8.51
N GLU A 84 45.21 6.99 -8.54
CA GLU A 84 44.15 7.40 -7.63
C GLU A 84 42.77 7.34 -8.29
N TYR A 85 41.76 6.93 -7.53
CA TYR A 85 40.36 6.99 -7.96
C TYR A 85 39.80 8.40 -7.73
N LYS A 86 39.30 9.01 -8.80
CA LYS A 86 38.61 10.29 -8.77
C LYS A 86 37.19 10.15 -9.30
N GLN A 87 36.35 11.14 -8.99
CA GLN A 87 34.98 11.23 -9.49
C GLN A 87 34.81 12.53 -10.28
N ARG A 88 34.17 12.42 -11.44
CA ARG A 88 33.74 13.59 -12.23
C ARG A 88 32.24 13.57 -12.41
N LEU A 89 31.61 14.73 -12.28
CA LEU A 89 30.20 14.89 -12.60
C LEU A 89 30.02 14.68 -14.11
N VAL A 90 29.13 13.75 -14.48
CA VAL A 90 28.82 13.41 -15.88
C VAL A 90 27.40 13.83 -16.29
N GLY A 91 26.58 14.24 -15.33
CA GLY A 91 25.25 14.78 -15.56
C GLY A 91 24.32 14.56 -14.37
N TYR A 92 23.03 14.51 -14.66
CA TYR A 92 21.95 14.33 -13.70
C TYR A 92 20.97 13.28 -14.20
N GLU A 93 20.34 12.55 -13.28
CA GLU A 93 19.28 11.59 -13.58
C GLU A 93 18.03 11.98 -12.82
N PHE A 94 16.89 12.07 -13.51
CA PHE A 94 15.62 12.20 -12.82
C PHE A 94 15.02 10.84 -12.50
N TYR A 95 14.23 10.81 -11.43
CA TYR A 95 13.29 9.75 -11.10
C TYR A 95 11.94 10.40 -10.85
N HIS A 96 10.95 10.02 -11.64
CA HIS A 96 9.58 10.52 -11.52
C HIS A 96 8.63 9.33 -11.35
N GLY A 97 8.36 9.01 -10.08
CA GLY A 97 7.45 7.94 -9.70
C GLY A 97 6.01 8.44 -9.65
N MET A 98 5.12 7.72 -10.30
CA MET A 98 3.69 7.99 -10.39
C MET A 98 2.89 6.71 -10.13
N LYS A 99 1.60 6.87 -9.87
CA LYS A 99 0.64 5.76 -9.82
C LYS A 99 -0.63 6.08 -10.59
N LEU A 100 -1.20 5.04 -11.19
CA LEU A 100 -2.53 5.02 -11.76
C LEU A 100 -3.34 3.96 -11.02
N GLU A 101 -4.57 4.30 -10.63
CA GLU A 101 -5.50 3.39 -9.95
C GLU A 101 -6.81 3.32 -10.71
N PHE A 102 -7.36 2.11 -10.86
CA PHE A 102 -8.64 1.86 -11.52
C PHE A 102 -9.28 0.58 -10.99
N LEU A 103 -10.58 0.41 -11.25
CA LEU A 103 -11.29 -0.81 -10.87
C LEU A 103 -10.61 -2.04 -11.48
N SER A 104 -10.45 -3.10 -10.70
CA SER A 104 -9.79 -4.31 -11.17
C SER A 104 -10.52 -4.92 -12.37
N ASP A 105 -9.85 -4.83 -13.53
CA ASP A 105 -10.31 -5.28 -14.83
C ASP A 105 -9.08 -5.72 -15.62
N SER A 106 -9.00 -7.02 -15.93
CA SER A 106 -7.85 -7.63 -16.61
C SER A 106 -7.68 -7.12 -18.04
N ALA A 107 -8.79 -6.85 -18.75
CA ALA A 107 -8.75 -6.34 -20.11
C ALA A 107 -8.24 -4.88 -20.13
N LEU A 108 -8.71 -4.05 -19.20
CA LEU A 108 -8.21 -2.68 -19.06
C LEU A 108 -6.74 -2.67 -18.64
N LEU A 109 -6.33 -3.54 -17.69
CA LEU A 109 -4.94 -3.70 -17.29
C LEU A 109 -4.06 -4.07 -18.50
N GLY A 110 -4.47 -5.06 -19.30
CA GLY A 110 -3.75 -5.48 -20.51
C GLY A 110 -3.57 -4.34 -21.52
N ARG A 111 -4.58 -3.49 -21.71
CA ARG A 111 -4.51 -2.29 -22.56
C ARG A 111 -3.58 -1.22 -21.99
N VAL A 112 -3.61 -0.99 -20.68
CA VAL A 112 -2.72 -0.03 -19.99
C VAL A 112 -1.27 -0.48 -20.15
N LEU A 113 -0.96 -1.72 -19.82
CA LEU A 113 0.40 -2.25 -19.90
C LEU A 113 0.92 -2.27 -21.34
N TYR A 114 0.07 -2.60 -22.32
CA TYR A 114 0.40 -2.49 -23.74
C TYR A 114 0.75 -1.05 -24.13
N ALA A 115 -0.11 -0.08 -23.79
CA ALA A 115 0.13 1.31 -24.11
C ALA A 115 1.41 1.87 -23.46
N LEU A 116 1.74 1.44 -22.23
CA LEU A 116 2.99 1.79 -21.56
C LEU A 116 4.20 1.20 -22.31
N ALA A 117 4.15 -0.08 -22.67
CA ALA A 117 5.22 -0.77 -23.40
C ALA A 117 5.47 -0.17 -24.79
N THR A 118 4.42 0.27 -25.49
CA THR A 118 4.52 0.87 -26.83
C THR A 118 4.60 2.39 -26.83
N SER A 119 4.65 3.05 -25.66
CA SER A 119 4.66 4.51 -25.54
C SER A 119 5.91 5.17 -26.11
N GLY A 120 7.00 4.41 -26.28
CA GLY A 120 8.33 4.94 -26.60
C GLY A 120 9.04 5.65 -25.44
N LEU A 121 8.41 5.70 -24.25
CA LEU A 121 8.99 6.27 -23.03
C LEU A 121 9.81 5.26 -22.22
N ASP A 122 9.67 3.95 -22.51
CA ASP A 122 10.27 2.83 -21.78
C ASP A 122 10.13 2.93 -20.24
N PRO A 123 8.91 3.14 -19.71
CA PRO A 123 8.72 3.29 -18.27
C PRO A 123 9.01 1.99 -17.51
N GLU A 124 9.57 2.10 -16.32
CA GLU A 124 9.52 0.99 -15.37
C GLU A 124 8.13 0.94 -14.73
N PHE A 125 7.52 -0.24 -14.62
CA PHE A 125 6.24 -0.35 -13.94
C PHE A 125 6.15 -1.59 -13.04
N SER A 126 5.29 -1.51 -12.03
CA SER A 126 4.94 -2.62 -11.15
C SER A 126 3.45 -2.59 -10.83
N LEU A 127 2.91 -3.79 -10.57
CA LEU A 127 1.50 -4.00 -10.29
C LEU A 127 1.29 -4.26 -8.80
N SER A 128 0.25 -3.68 -8.24
CA SER A 128 -0.29 -4.07 -6.96
C SER A 128 -1.81 -3.91 -6.94
N TYR A 129 -2.46 -4.52 -5.97
CA TYR A 129 -3.91 -4.47 -5.81
C TYR A 129 -4.26 -4.01 -4.42
N THR A 130 -5.35 -3.26 -4.32
CA THR A 130 -5.83 -2.64 -3.09
C THR A 130 -7.35 -2.61 -3.06
N VAL A 131 -7.90 -2.06 -1.99
CA VAL A 131 -9.31 -1.73 -1.88
C VAL A 131 -9.49 -0.23 -2.03
N ARG A 132 -10.57 0.21 -2.69
CA ARG A 132 -10.87 1.63 -2.86
C ARG A 132 -11.16 2.35 -1.55
N ASP A 133 -11.80 1.67 -0.60
CA ASP A 133 -12.15 2.21 0.71
C ASP A 133 -11.26 1.62 1.81
N THR A 134 -10.00 2.05 1.84
CA THR A 134 -9.03 1.61 2.86
C THR A 134 -9.41 2.07 4.27
N GLU A 135 -10.05 3.23 4.40
CA GLU A 135 -10.50 3.77 5.69
C GLU A 135 -11.69 2.98 6.24
N GLY A 136 -12.67 2.62 5.41
CA GLY A 136 -13.76 1.72 5.79
C GLY A 136 -13.24 0.36 6.23
N ALA A 137 -12.28 -0.20 5.48
CA ALA A 137 -11.61 -1.45 5.84
C ALA A 137 -10.87 -1.35 7.19
N LYS A 138 -10.15 -0.25 7.43
CA LYS A 138 -9.48 0.02 8.71
C LYS A 138 -10.48 0.09 9.88
N ASN A 139 -11.60 0.77 9.70
CA ASN A 139 -12.64 0.88 10.73
C ASN A 139 -13.28 -0.48 11.07
N GLN A 140 -13.47 -1.33 10.06
CA GLN A 140 -13.94 -2.71 10.27
C GLN A 140 -12.90 -3.53 11.06
N LEU A 141 -11.62 -3.38 10.74
CA LEU A 141 -10.54 -4.12 11.40
C LEU A 141 -10.46 -3.78 12.89
N LEU A 142 -10.58 -2.49 13.22
CA LEU A 142 -10.60 -2.00 14.60
C LEU A 142 -11.82 -2.48 15.37
N SER A 143 -13.00 -2.42 14.74
CA SER A 143 -14.23 -2.92 15.35
C SER A 143 -14.11 -4.42 15.67
N ALA A 144 -13.52 -5.21 14.76
CA ALA A 144 -13.26 -6.63 15.00
C ALA A 144 -12.27 -6.85 16.15
N ALA A 145 -11.20 -6.06 16.25
CA ALA A 145 -10.20 -6.18 17.30
C ALA A 145 -10.77 -5.87 18.69
N VAL A 146 -11.61 -4.83 18.81
CA VAL A 146 -12.29 -4.48 20.06
C VAL A 146 -13.31 -5.56 20.46
N ALA A 147 -14.07 -6.08 19.50
CA ALA A 147 -15.03 -7.16 19.75
C ALA A 147 -14.34 -8.44 20.25
N ASP A 148 -13.23 -8.82 19.63
CA ASP A 148 -12.41 -9.97 20.06
C ASP A 148 -11.83 -9.76 21.47
N ALA A 149 -11.29 -8.56 21.75
CA ALA A 149 -10.76 -8.23 23.08
C ALA A 149 -11.84 -8.36 24.17
N ARG A 150 -13.05 -7.86 23.88
CA ARG A 150 -14.20 -7.94 24.79
C ARG A 150 -14.62 -9.39 25.03
N ALA A 151 -14.81 -10.18 23.97
CA ALA A 151 -15.20 -11.58 24.09
C ALA A 151 -14.20 -12.38 24.95
N LYS A 152 -12.90 -12.15 24.76
CA LYS A 152 -11.84 -12.76 25.59
C LYS A 152 -11.93 -12.30 27.05
N ALA A 153 -12.15 -11.01 27.30
CA ALA A 153 -12.30 -10.48 28.65
C ALA A 153 -13.51 -11.09 29.37
N GLU A 154 -14.64 -11.27 28.68
CA GLU A 154 -15.85 -11.91 29.21
C GLU A 154 -15.58 -13.37 29.61
N VAL A 155 -14.91 -14.15 28.76
CA VAL A 155 -14.52 -15.54 29.06
C VAL A 155 -13.59 -15.62 30.26
N LEU A 156 -12.57 -14.76 30.32
CA LEU A 156 -11.60 -14.72 31.42
C LEU A 156 -12.25 -14.33 32.75
N CYS A 157 -13.14 -13.34 32.74
CA CYS A 157 -13.91 -12.93 33.92
C CYS A 157 -14.81 -14.06 34.41
N ALA A 158 -15.57 -14.70 33.51
CA ALA A 158 -16.45 -15.81 33.87
C ALA A 158 -15.68 -16.98 34.49
N ALA A 159 -14.53 -17.35 33.92
CA ALA A 159 -13.66 -18.40 34.46
C ALA A 159 -13.06 -18.04 35.82
N ALA A 160 -12.87 -16.75 36.11
CA ALA A 160 -12.36 -16.25 37.38
C ALA A 160 -13.45 -15.99 38.44
N GLY A 161 -14.74 -16.20 38.13
CA GLY A 161 -15.86 -15.88 39.02
C GLY A 161 -16.12 -14.38 39.18
N ASN A 162 -15.70 -13.57 38.19
CA ASN A 162 -15.88 -12.13 38.15
C ASN A 162 -16.85 -11.73 37.03
N THR A 163 -17.43 -10.53 37.14
CA THR A 163 -18.18 -9.86 36.08
C THR A 163 -17.32 -8.78 35.43
N LEU A 164 -17.35 -8.69 34.10
CA LEU A 164 -16.69 -7.64 33.33
C LEU A 164 -17.45 -6.31 33.47
N GLY A 165 -16.74 -5.23 33.77
CA GLY A 165 -17.30 -3.89 33.89
C GLY A 165 -16.95 -2.95 32.73
N ASP A 166 -16.84 -1.67 33.05
CA ASP A 166 -16.57 -0.60 32.08
C ASP A 166 -15.12 -0.60 31.59
N VAL A 167 -14.93 -0.09 30.37
CA VAL A 167 -13.60 0.18 29.80
C VAL A 167 -12.97 1.33 30.57
N LEU A 168 -11.78 1.12 31.12
CA LEU A 168 -10.97 2.16 31.77
C LEU A 168 -9.96 2.80 30.83
N HIS A 169 -9.35 1.99 29.95
CA HIS A 169 -8.30 2.45 29.07
C HIS A 169 -8.32 1.65 27.76
N ILE A 170 -8.14 2.36 26.65
CA ILE A 170 -7.91 1.77 25.34
C ILE A 170 -6.50 2.19 24.92
N ASN A 171 -5.59 1.23 24.88
CA ASN A 171 -4.26 1.43 24.31
C ASN A 171 -4.28 0.93 22.87
N TYR A 172 -4.15 1.89 21.96
CA TYR A 172 -4.14 1.65 20.54
C TYR A 172 -2.96 2.40 19.93
N SER A 173 -2.06 1.64 19.31
CA SER A 173 -0.92 2.13 18.56
C SER A 173 -0.83 1.26 17.32
N MET A 174 -1.36 1.76 16.21
CA MET A 174 -1.35 1.04 14.94
C MET A 174 -0.21 1.57 14.07
N ASP A 175 0.58 0.65 13.54
CA ASP A 175 1.34 0.88 12.31
C ASP A 175 0.34 0.82 11.14
N GLU A 176 0.32 1.82 10.24
CA GLU A 176 -0.65 1.87 9.13
C GLU A 176 -0.72 0.52 8.39
N PRO A 177 -1.84 -0.22 8.46
CA PRO A 177 -1.95 -1.54 7.86
C PRO A 177 -1.88 -1.40 6.34
N ASP A 178 -0.98 -2.16 5.74
CA ASP A 178 -0.81 -2.15 4.30
C ASP A 178 -1.95 -2.95 3.64
N PHE A 179 -2.97 -2.24 3.14
CA PHE A 179 -4.05 -2.82 2.33
C PHE A 179 -3.62 -3.04 0.88
N VAL A 180 -2.43 -3.58 0.67
CA VAL A 180 -1.87 -3.81 -0.65
C VAL A 180 -1.37 -5.23 -0.74
N VAL A 181 -1.83 -5.94 -1.77
CA VAL A 181 -1.22 -7.21 -2.19
C VAL A 181 -0.45 -6.97 -3.47
N ARG A 182 0.72 -7.60 -3.58
CA ARG A 182 1.53 -7.55 -4.79
C ARG A 182 1.52 -8.96 -5.37
N PRO A 183 1.11 -9.14 -6.63
CA PRO A 183 1.27 -10.44 -7.26
C PRO A 183 2.75 -10.81 -7.19
N MET A 184 3.05 -12.05 -6.81
CA MET A 184 4.41 -12.58 -6.86
C MET A 184 4.82 -12.81 -8.32
N ALA A 185 4.92 -11.74 -9.11
CA ALA A 185 5.45 -11.78 -10.45
C ALA A 185 6.97 -11.84 -10.35
N LYS A 186 7.47 -13.06 -10.13
CA LYS A 186 8.88 -13.42 -10.21
C LYS A 186 9.37 -13.11 -11.63
N ALA A 187 9.87 -11.91 -11.85
CA ALA A 187 10.78 -11.55 -12.94
C ALA A 187 10.39 -12.03 -14.37
N MET A 188 9.15 -11.83 -14.83
CA MET A 188 8.72 -12.23 -16.19
C MET A 188 8.22 -11.12 -17.11
N LEU A 189 8.15 -9.86 -16.67
CA LEU A 189 7.58 -8.78 -17.51
C LEU A 189 8.57 -8.13 -18.49
N ARG A 190 9.86 -8.51 -18.50
CA ARG A 190 10.88 -7.85 -19.36
C ARG A 190 11.51 -8.72 -20.45
N SER A 191 11.40 -10.05 -20.45
CA SER A 191 12.15 -10.89 -21.40
C SER A 191 11.52 -11.07 -22.77
N ASP A 192 10.18 -11.00 -22.91
CA ASP A 192 9.50 -11.46 -24.15
C ASP A 192 8.50 -10.46 -24.77
N MET A 193 8.50 -9.20 -24.34
CA MET A 193 7.49 -8.20 -24.78
C MET A 193 7.71 -7.61 -26.20
N ALA A 194 8.73 -8.05 -26.95
CA ALA A 194 9.14 -7.43 -28.21
C ALA A 194 8.67 -8.17 -29.49
N ALA A 195 7.73 -9.11 -29.41
CA ALA A 195 7.30 -9.88 -30.58
C ALA A 195 5.77 -10.04 -30.67
N ASN A 196 5.06 -9.01 -31.15
CA ASN A 196 3.95 -9.16 -32.11
C ASN A 196 3.35 -7.80 -32.48
N GLY A 197 3.63 -7.33 -33.71
CA GLY A 197 3.16 -6.05 -34.26
C GLY A 197 1.69 -6.01 -34.69
N ALA A 198 0.79 -6.71 -33.99
CA ALA A 198 -0.64 -6.73 -34.30
C ALA A 198 -1.56 -6.81 -33.06
N ALA A 199 -1.03 -6.84 -31.84
CA ALA A 199 -1.85 -6.86 -30.63
C ALA A 199 -2.23 -5.43 -30.22
N GLU A 200 -3.47 -5.18 -29.77
CA GLU A 200 -3.90 -3.89 -29.20
C GLU A 200 -3.92 -3.91 -27.65
N SER A 201 -3.63 -5.07 -27.06
CA SER A 201 -3.57 -5.31 -25.61
C SER A 201 -2.73 -6.55 -25.31
N PHE A 202 -2.20 -6.65 -24.09
CA PHE A 202 -1.69 -7.93 -23.58
C PHE A 202 -2.85 -8.75 -23.02
N ASP A 203 -2.89 -10.04 -23.33
CA ASP A 203 -3.77 -11.00 -22.67
C ASP A 203 -3.13 -11.38 -21.32
N MET A 204 -3.63 -10.78 -20.24
CA MET A 204 -3.07 -10.92 -18.91
C MET A 204 -4.16 -11.38 -17.95
N ASP A 205 -4.11 -12.67 -17.61
CA ASP A 205 -4.95 -13.24 -16.56
C ASP A 205 -4.16 -13.27 -15.25
N ILE A 206 -4.24 -12.18 -14.48
CA ILE A 206 -3.63 -12.06 -13.15
C ILE A 206 -4.76 -11.97 -12.13
N GLU A 207 -5.00 -13.05 -11.41
CA GLU A 207 -5.91 -13.05 -10.27
C GLU A 207 -5.14 -12.67 -8.99
N PRO A 208 -5.51 -11.58 -8.29
CA PRO A 208 -4.83 -11.20 -7.06
C PRO A 208 -5.32 -12.03 -5.87
N ASP A 209 -4.40 -12.33 -4.96
CA ASP A 209 -4.74 -12.92 -3.66
C ASP A 209 -5.64 -11.98 -2.84
N ASN A 210 -6.38 -12.55 -1.88
CA ASN A 210 -7.09 -11.76 -0.90
C ASN A 210 -6.12 -10.96 -0.03
N ILE A 211 -6.48 -9.73 0.28
CA ILE A 211 -5.79 -8.91 1.27
C ILE A 211 -6.14 -9.46 2.65
N GLU A 212 -5.15 -10.04 3.32
CA GLU A 212 -5.25 -10.43 4.73
C GLU A 212 -4.53 -9.39 5.58
N VAL A 213 -5.28 -8.68 6.41
CA VAL A 213 -4.73 -7.72 7.38
C VAL A 213 -5.20 -8.07 8.77
N SER A 214 -4.31 -7.90 9.74
CA SER A 214 -4.64 -8.08 11.14
C SER A 214 -4.02 -6.98 11.98
N ASP A 215 -4.74 -6.55 13.01
CA ASP A 215 -4.23 -5.57 13.96
C ASP A 215 -4.67 -5.94 15.37
N THR A 216 -4.04 -5.34 16.37
CA THR A 216 -4.30 -5.60 17.79
C THR A 216 -4.64 -4.34 18.55
N VAL A 217 -5.57 -4.48 19.49
CA VAL A 217 -5.95 -3.41 20.43
C VAL A 217 -5.86 -3.96 21.84
N THR A 218 -5.31 -3.17 22.76
CA THR A 218 -5.22 -3.57 24.16
C THR A 218 -6.15 -2.71 25.00
N LEU A 219 -7.09 -3.34 25.67
CA LEU A 219 -8.06 -2.66 26.52
C LEU A 219 -7.89 -3.11 27.97
N VAL A 220 -8.19 -2.19 28.89
CA VAL A 220 -8.27 -2.42 30.32
C VAL A 220 -9.70 -2.17 30.76
N TRP A 221 -10.31 -3.14 31.44
CA TRP A 221 -11.65 -3.01 32.03
C TRP A 221 -11.59 -3.11 33.54
N THR A 222 -12.62 -2.56 34.21
CA THR A 222 -12.95 -2.95 35.58
C THR A 222 -13.51 -4.37 35.62
N THR A 223 -13.32 -5.04 36.75
CA THR A 223 -13.95 -6.34 37.04
C THR A 223 -14.44 -6.37 38.48
N TRP A 224 -15.58 -7.02 38.69
CA TRP A 224 -16.25 -7.13 39.98
C TRP A 224 -16.32 -8.60 40.41
N LYS A 225 -16.06 -8.92 41.67
CA LYS A 225 -16.31 -10.28 42.18
C LYS A 225 -17.80 -10.53 42.24
N ASN A 226 -18.24 -11.69 41.74
CA ASN A 226 -19.59 -12.17 42.00
C ASN A 226 -19.64 -12.57 43.48
N ARG A 227 -20.20 -11.71 44.34
CA ARG A 227 -20.55 -12.13 45.70
C ARG A 227 -21.84 -12.93 45.61
N ASP A 228 -21.92 -13.99 46.40
CA ASP A 228 -23.08 -14.87 46.49
C ASP A 228 -24.37 -14.05 46.65
N GLY A 229 -25.14 -13.91 45.57
CA GLY A 229 -26.58 -13.60 45.62
C GLY A 229 -27.05 -12.15 45.54
N GLU A 230 -26.22 -11.10 45.50
CA GLU A 230 -26.75 -9.72 45.35
C GLU A 230 -25.99 -8.88 44.32
N ILE A 231 -26.76 -8.42 43.32
CA ILE A 231 -26.38 -7.50 42.25
C ILE A 231 -26.63 -6.08 42.77
N TYR A 232 -25.60 -5.24 42.88
CA TYR A 232 -25.73 -3.78 43.03
C TYR A 232 -24.73 -3.09 42.10
#